data_AF-E3QJP6-F1
#
_entry.id   AF-E3QJP6-F1
#
_cell.length_a   1.000
_cell.length_b   1.000
_cell.length_c   1.000
_cell.angle_alpha   90.00
_cell.angle_beta   90.00
_cell.angle_gamma   90.00
#
_symmetry.space_group_name_H-M   'P 1'
#
loop_
_entity.id
_entity.type
_entity.pdbx_description
1 polymer ?
#
loop_
_entity_poly.entity_id
_entity_poly.type
_entity_poly.pdbx_seq_one_letter_code
_entity_poly.pdbx_strand_id
1 'polypeptide(L)'
;RINPIIYEEVVNAIRIELPESVEWTEVPVVHKLMRIVAMASGRAFVGPELCRNKDYVNISVSYTVDLMMAIQAVSSIQPHMRPFLAAGRPEVKRVQQRVAEADMFLRQIVEARREAAKTPNYQKPDDMLQWMIESQKKFGQKEDRELARCQLAIIVAAIHTTTVTITNA
;
A
#
# COMPACT_ATOMS: atom_id res chain seq x y z
N ARG A 1 12.05 13.98 13.54
CA ARG A 1 12.47 12.57 13.75
C ARG A 1 12.19 11.67 12.54
N ILE A 2 11.04 11.79 11.85
CA ILE A 2 10.70 10.93 10.70
C ILE A 2 11.43 11.31 9.39
N ASN A 3 11.74 12.58 9.17
CA ASN A 3 12.32 13.05 7.90
C ASN A 3 13.63 12.34 7.50
N PRO A 4 14.64 12.17 8.38
CA PRO A 4 15.86 11.45 8.02
C PRO A 4 15.59 9.98 7.65
N ILE A 5 14.68 9.32 8.36
CA ILE A 5 14.31 7.92 8.13
C ILE A 5 13.67 7.75 6.74
N ILE A 6 12.76 8.65 6.38
CA ILE A 6 12.10 8.62 5.07
C ILE A 6 13.08 8.99 3.97
N TYR A 7 13.97 9.97 4.20
CA TYR A 7 15.02 10.34 3.25
C TYR A 7 15.93 9.14 2.94
N GLU A 8 16.43 8.45 3.97
CA GLU A 8 17.23 7.24 3.79
C GLU A 8 16.47 6.15 3.04
N GLU A 9 15.17 5.97 3.33
CA GLU A 9 14.34 5.01 2.62
C GLU A 9 14.20 5.37 1.14
N VAL A 10 13.97 6.64 0.81
CA VAL A 10 13.87 7.11 -0.57
C VAL A 10 15.18 6.87 -1.32
N VAL A 11 16.33 7.19 -0.72
CA VAL A 11 17.65 6.94 -1.32
C VAL A 11 17.84 5.45 -1.59
N ASN A 12 17.49 4.58 -0.64
CA ASN A 12 17.59 3.13 -0.82
C ASN A 12 16.64 2.61 -1.90
N ALA A 13 15.39 3.08 -1.91
CA ALA A 13 14.39 2.70 -2.89
C ALA A 13 14.78 3.13 -4.31
N ILE A 14 15.37 4.32 -4.47
CA ILE A 14 15.92 4.79 -5.76
C ILE A 14 17.03 3.85 -6.20
N ARG A 15 18.00 3.51 -5.34
CA ARG A 15 19.09 2.59 -5.70
C ARG A 15 18.60 1.20 -6.11
N ILE A 16 17.51 0.72 -5.51
CA ILE A 16 16.89 -0.57 -5.84
C ILE A 16 16.18 -0.51 -7.20
N GLU A 17 15.39 0.53 -7.44
CA GLU A 17 14.52 0.61 -8.62
C GLU A 17 15.20 1.22 -9.85
N LEU A 18 16.14 2.12 -9.62
CA LEU A 18 16.92 2.89 -10.60
C LEU A 18 18.42 2.76 -10.24
N PRO A 19 19.01 1.58 -10.41
CA PRO A 19 20.43 1.38 -10.14
C PRO A 19 21.28 2.27 -11.06
N GLU A 20 22.47 2.65 -10.58
CA GLU A 20 23.42 3.43 -11.39
C GLU A 20 23.81 2.66 -12.65
N SER A 21 23.75 3.34 -13.79
CA SER A 21 24.15 2.84 -15.10
C SER A 21 25.12 3.81 -15.73
N VAL A 22 26.18 3.28 -16.35
CA VAL A 22 27.16 4.07 -17.11
C VAL A 22 26.58 4.51 -18.45
N GLU A 23 25.67 3.70 -19.00
CA GLU A 23 25.00 3.95 -20.27
C GLU A 23 23.57 4.44 -20.05
N TRP A 24 23.08 5.25 -20.98
CA TRP A 24 21.68 5.69 -20.96
C TRP A 24 20.74 4.51 -21.22
N THR A 25 19.66 4.41 -20.46
CA THR A 25 18.66 3.35 -20.58
C THR A 25 17.25 3.88 -20.42
N GLU A 26 16.33 3.41 -21.26
CA GLU A 26 14.90 3.65 -21.07
C GLU A 26 14.37 2.89 -19.85
N VAL A 27 13.53 3.54 -19.05
CA VAL A 27 12.87 2.92 -17.90
C VAL A 27 11.39 3.30 -17.86
N PRO A 28 10.51 2.40 -17.39
CA PRO A 28 9.11 2.73 -17.16
C PRO A 28 8.97 3.61 -15.91
N VAL A 29 9.28 4.91 -16.03
CA VAL A 29 9.42 5.86 -14.92
C VAL A 29 8.24 5.82 -13.96
N VAL A 30 7.00 5.85 -14.46
CA VAL A 30 5.79 5.83 -13.61
C VAL A 30 5.77 4.58 -12.72
N HIS A 31 6.01 3.40 -13.29
CA HIS A 31 6.02 2.15 -12.53
C HIS A 31 7.17 2.12 -11.50
N LYS A 32 8.35 2.64 -11.87
CA LYS A 32 9.49 2.77 -10.95
C LYS A 32 9.18 3.70 -9.80
N LEU A 33 8.57 4.86 -10.06
CA LEU A 33 8.13 5.80 -9.04
C LEU A 33 7.09 5.20 -8.10
N MET A 34 6.08 4.47 -8.62
CA MET A 34 5.08 3.81 -7.77
C MET A 34 5.75 2.85 -6.78
N ARG A 35 6.77 2.09 -7.21
CA ARG A 35 7.52 1.16 -6.34
C ARG A 35 8.38 1.91 -5.32
N ILE A 36 9.04 2.99 -5.73
CA ILE A 36 9.81 3.86 -4.83
C ILE A 36 8.91 4.45 -3.74
N VAL A 37 7.77 5.02 -4.13
CA VAL A 37 6.79 5.59 -3.19
C VAL A 37 6.22 4.50 -2.29
N ALA A 38 5.91 3.31 -2.81
CA ALA A 38 5.42 2.19 -1.99
C ALA A 38 6.41 1.83 -0.87
N MET A 39 7.71 1.78 -1.16
CA MET A 39 8.75 1.51 -0.15
C MET A 39 8.88 2.68 0.84
N ALA A 40 8.95 3.91 0.34
CA ALA A 40 9.10 5.12 1.16
C ALA A 40 7.91 5.33 2.11
N SER A 41 6.68 5.25 1.62
CA SER A 41 5.48 5.35 2.46
C SER A 41 5.30 4.10 3.32
N GLY A 42 5.65 2.93 2.80
CA GLY A 42 5.63 1.66 3.53
C GLY A 42 6.46 1.71 4.81
N ARG A 43 7.56 2.48 4.82
CA ARG A 43 8.36 2.68 6.02
C ARG A 43 7.57 3.24 7.20
N ALA A 44 6.62 4.14 6.94
CA ALA A 44 5.72 4.70 7.95
C ALA A 44 4.47 3.84 8.18
N PHE A 45 4.02 3.09 7.16
CA PHE A 45 2.74 2.37 7.21
C PHE A 45 2.84 0.95 7.76
N VAL A 46 3.89 0.21 7.40
CA VAL A 46 4.11 -1.20 7.79
C VAL A 46 5.46 -1.42 8.48
N GLY A 47 6.27 -0.38 8.58
CA GLY A 47 7.53 -0.39 9.30
C GLY A 47 8.74 -0.87 8.49
N PRO A 48 9.94 -0.85 9.10
CA PRO A 48 11.23 -1.20 8.47
C PRO A 48 11.25 -2.57 7.78
N GLU A 49 10.64 -3.58 8.41
CA GLU A 49 10.78 -4.98 8.03
C GLU A 49 10.00 -5.31 6.75
N LEU A 50 8.88 -4.63 6.55
CA LEU A 50 7.94 -4.93 5.47
C LEU A 50 8.00 -3.93 4.33
N CYS A 51 8.51 -2.71 4.56
CA CYS A 51 8.50 -1.66 3.54
C CYS A 51 9.19 -2.04 2.22
N ARG A 52 10.21 -2.91 2.28
CA ARG A 52 10.95 -3.43 1.11
C ARG A 52 10.56 -4.86 0.72
N ASN A 53 9.64 -5.49 1.46
CA ASN A 53 9.19 -6.83 1.15
C ASN A 53 8.53 -6.82 -0.25
N LYS A 54 8.97 -7.75 -1.12
CA LYS A 54 8.53 -7.78 -2.52
C LYS A 54 7.02 -7.99 -2.63
N ASP A 55 6.42 -8.80 -1.78
CA ASP A 55 4.98 -9.07 -1.79
C ASP A 55 4.20 -7.83 -1.35
N TYR A 56 4.65 -7.15 -0.29
CA TYR A 56 4.07 -5.88 0.14
C TYR A 56 4.09 -4.83 -0.98
N VAL A 57 5.25 -4.62 -1.61
CA VAL A 57 5.41 -3.63 -2.69
C VAL A 57 4.54 -4.00 -3.89
N ASN A 58 4.52 -5.28 -4.28
CA ASN A 58 3.72 -5.76 -5.40
C ASN A 58 2.23 -5.61 -5.13
N ILE A 59 1.73 -6.03 -3.96
CA ILE A 59 0.34 -5.87 -3.56
C ILE A 59 -0.05 -4.39 -3.58
N SER A 60 0.79 -3.53 -3.01
CA SER A 60 0.55 -2.08 -2.92
C SER A 60 0.46 -1.42 -4.30
N VAL A 61 1.40 -1.72 -5.20
CA VAL A 61 1.43 -1.16 -6.55
C VAL A 61 0.31 -1.73 -7.40
N SER A 62 0.12 -3.05 -7.42
CA SER A 62 -0.93 -3.69 -8.23
C SER A 62 -2.34 -3.28 -7.77
N TYR A 63 -2.59 -3.20 -6.46
CA TYR A 63 -3.86 -2.67 -5.95
C TYR A 63 -4.09 -1.22 -6.42
N THR A 64 -3.05 -0.39 -6.39
CA THR A 64 -3.15 1.01 -6.84
C THR A 64 -3.51 1.09 -8.33
N VAL A 65 -2.82 0.32 -9.18
CA VAL A 65 -3.12 0.27 -10.61
C VAL A 65 -4.54 -0.24 -10.86
N ASP A 66 -4.90 -1.39 -10.28
CA ASP A 66 -6.21 -2.01 -10.49
C ASP A 66 -7.34 -1.11 -9.98
N LEU A 67 -7.15 -0.38 -8.86
CA LEU A 67 -8.13 0.58 -8.35
C LEU A 67 -8.33 1.75 -9.31
N MET A 68 -7.26 2.34 -9.83
CA MET A 68 -7.37 3.45 -10.78
C MET A 68 -8.04 3.00 -12.09
N MET A 69 -7.72 1.79 -12.57
CA MET A 69 -8.42 1.19 -13.72
C MET A 69 -9.91 0.97 -13.44
N ALA A 70 -10.26 0.49 -12.25
CA ALA A 70 -11.65 0.33 -11.84
C ALA A 70 -12.39 1.65 -11.74
N ILE A 71 -11.77 2.69 -11.16
CA ILE A 71 -12.34 4.04 -11.10
C ILE A 71 -12.62 4.55 -12.51
N GLN A 72 -11.66 4.41 -13.44
CA GLN A 72 -11.83 4.82 -14.83
C GLN A 72 -12.97 4.03 -15.51
N ALA A 73 -13.00 2.71 -15.37
CA ALA A 73 -14.04 1.85 -15.96
C ALA A 73 -15.44 2.11 -15.40
N VAL A 74 -15.56 2.48 -14.12
CA VAL A 74 -16.82 2.86 -13.49
C VAL A 74 -17.22 4.29 -13.88
N SER A 75 -16.26 5.18 -14.09
CA SER A 75 -16.52 6.57 -14.47
C SER A 75 -17.22 6.68 -15.84
N SER A 76 -16.96 5.75 -16.75
CA SER A 76 -17.59 5.69 -18.08
C SER A 76 -19.04 5.18 -18.06
N ILE A 77 -19.54 4.74 -16.90
CA ILE A 77 -20.93 4.29 -16.72
C ILE A 77 -21.78 5.49 -16.25
N GLN A 78 -22.94 5.67 -16.87
CA GLN A 78 -23.95 6.66 -16.47
C GLN A 78 -24.30 6.49 -14.98
N PRO A 79 -24.37 7.57 -14.17
CA PRO A 79 -24.50 7.47 -12.71
C PRO A 79 -25.64 6.56 -12.22
N HIS A 80 -26.82 6.63 -12.84
CA HIS A 80 -27.98 5.81 -12.47
C HIS A 80 -27.84 4.32 -12.83
N MET A 81 -26.93 3.98 -13.75
CA MET A 81 -26.64 2.59 -14.13
C MET A 81 -25.52 1.95 -13.31
N ARG A 82 -24.72 2.75 -12.57
CA ARG A 82 -23.57 2.26 -11.79
C ARG A 82 -23.93 1.16 -10.79
N PRO A 83 -25.02 1.25 -10.00
CA PRO A 83 -25.39 0.19 -9.05
C PRO A 83 -25.59 -1.18 -9.70
N PHE A 84 -26.03 -1.20 -10.95
CA PHE A 84 -26.35 -2.42 -11.70
C PHE A 84 -25.16 -2.96 -12.49
N LEU A 85 -24.34 -2.07 -13.06
CA LEU A 85 -23.29 -2.46 -14.01
C LEU A 85 -21.88 -2.48 -13.43
N ALA A 86 -21.60 -1.69 -12.38
CA ALA A 86 -20.23 -1.55 -11.86
C ALA A 86 -19.68 -2.87 -11.32
N ALA A 87 -20.45 -3.60 -10.53
CA ALA A 87 -20.01 -4.86 -9.92
C ALA A 87 -19.66 -5.96 -10.94
N GLY A 88 -20.24 -5.89 -12.15
CA GLY A 88 -19.96 -6.83 -13.23
C GLY A 88 -18.63 -6.58 -13.95
N ARG A 89 -18.04 -5.39 -13.81
CA ARG A 89 -16.82 -4.99 -14.53
C ARG A 89 -15.62 -5.85 -14.11
N PRO A 90 -14.80 -6.33 -15.06
CA PRO A 90 -13.61 -7.12 -14.74
C PRO A 90 -12.60 -6.33 -13.90
N GLU A 91 -12.51 -5.01 -14.05
CA GLU A 91 -11.66 -4.14 -13.22
C GLU A 91 -12.10 -4.16 -11.75
N VAL A 92 -13.41 -4.06 -11.49
CA VAL A 92 -13.95 -4.09 -10.13
C VAL A 92 -13.71 -5.45 -9.48
N LYS A 93 -13.87 -6.54 -10.25
CA LYS A 93 -13.55 -7.90 -9.78
C LYS A 93 -12.06 -8.06 -9.47
N ARG A 94 -11.17 -7.49 -10.28
CA ARG A 94 -9.72 -7.47 -10.00
C ARG A 94 -9.41 -6.75 -8.70
N VAL A 95 -10.02 -5.59 -8.44
CA VAL A 95 -9.86 -4.88 -7.16
C VAL A 95 -10.31 -5.75 -5.99
N GLN A 96 -11.44 -6.46 -6.10
CA GLN A 96 -11.91 -7.38 -5.05
C GLN A 96 -10.91 -8.51 -4.79
N GLN A 97 -10.29 -9.06 -5.84
CA GLN A 97 -9.22 -10.05 -5.71
C GLN A 97 -8.00 -9.47 -4.99
N ARG A 98 -7.54 -8.26 -5.36
CA ARG A 98 -6.43 -7.58 -4.68
C ARG A 98 -6.70 -7.31 -3.21
N VAL A 99 -7.94 -6.96 -2.87
CA VAL A 99 -8.36 -6.80 -1.47
C VAL A 99 -8.26 -8.13 -0.72
N ALA A 100 -8.62 -9.26 -1.33
CA ALA A 100 -8.48 -10.57 -0.71
C ALA A 100 -7.02 -10.99 -0.53
N GLU A 101 -6.15 -10.73 -1.52
CA GLU A 101 -4.70 -11.00 -1.42
C GLU A 101 -4.05 -10.16 -0.30
N ALA A 102 -4.39 -8.87 -0.23
CA ALA A 102 -3.89 -7.99 0.82
C ALA A 102 -4.41 -8.36 2.21
N ASP A 103 -5.67 -8.80 2.32
CA ASP A 103 -6.26 -9.31 3.55
C ASP A 103 -5.49 -10.53 4.07
N MET A 104 -5.23 -11.51 3.21
CA MET A 104 -4.43 -12.69 3.57
C MET A 104 -3.02 -12.31 4.04
N PHE A 105 -2.35 -11.39 3.33
CA PHE A 105 -1.00 -10.92 3.68
C PHE A 105 -0.99 -10.16 5.02
N LEU A 106 -1.89 -9.19 5.20
CA LEU A 106 -1.92 -8.36 6.40
C LEU A 106 -2.39 -9.14 7.62
N ARG A 107 -3.29 -10.10 7.46
CA ARG A 107 -3.75 -10.95 8.55
C ARG A 107 -2.59 -11.70 9.21
N GLN A 108 -1.67 -12.27 8.42
CA GLN A 108 -0.48 -12.96 8.95
C GLN A 108 0.39 -12.01 9.80
N ILE A 109 0.56 -10.77 9.36
CA ILE A 109 1.34 -9.76 10.07
C ILE A 109 0.63 -9.33 11.36
N VAL A 110 -0.68 -9.10 11.29
CA VAL A 110 -1.49 -8.72 12.47
C VAL A 110 -1.48 -9.83 13.50
N GLU A 111 -1.65 -11.09 13.09
CA GLU A 111 -1.57 -12.26 13.98
C GLU A 111 -0.18 -12.35 14.61
N ALA A 112 0.90 -12.25 13.84
CA ALA A 112 2.27 -12.26 14.36
C ALA A 112 2.52 -11.14 15.39
N ARG A 113 2.02 -9.92 15.14
CA ARG A 113 2.13 -8.79 16.08
C ARG A 113 1.31 -9.01 17.36
N ARG A 114 0.12 -9.61 17.25
CA ARG A 114 -0.73 -9.97 18.40
C ARG A 114 -0.06 -11.03 19.27
N GLU A 115 0.56 -12.04 18.66
CA GLU A 115 1.32 -13.07 19.39
C GLU A 115 2.57 -12.49 20.05
N ALA A 116 3.37 -11.70 19.33
CA ALA A 116 4.56 -11.05 19.88
C ALA A 116 4.22 -10.10 21.04
N ALA A 117 3.06 -9.45 21.01
CA ALA A 117 2.58 -8.59 22.09
C ALA A 117 2.29 -9.33 23.41
N LYS A 118 2.19 -10.67 23.41
CA LYS A 118 2.09 -11.48 24.64
C LYS A 118 3.43 -11.69 25.32
N THR A 119 4.54 -11.48 24.61
CA THR A 119 5.89 -11.64 25.16
C THR A 119 6.24 -10.45 26.06
N PRO A 120 6.72 -10.67 27.29
CA PRO A 120 7.24 -9.61 28.14
C PRO A 120 8.35 -8.84 27.42
N ASN A 121 8.34 -7.51 27.50
CA ASN A 121 9.30 -6.60 26.85
C ASN A 121 9.23 -6.48 25.33
N TYR A 122 8.17 -6.97 24.67
CA TYR A 122 7.98 -6.72 23.24
C TYR A 122 7.87 -5.21 22.95
N GLN A 123 8.76 -4.71 22.09
CA GLN A 123 8.70 -3.35 21.59
C GLN A 123 7.76 -3.30 20.39
N LYS A 124 6.62 -2.61 20.57
CA LYS A 124 5.65 -2.46 19.49
C LYS A 124 6.21 -1.59 18.38
N PRO A 125 5.98 -1.94 17.10
CA PRO A 125 6.34 -1.09 15.98
C PRO A 125 5.67 0.28 16.08
N ASP A 126 6.41 1.35 15.82
CA ASP A 126 5.85 2.70 15.71
C ASP A 126 5.47 2.97 14.24
N ASP A 127 4.38 2.34 13.80
CA ASP A 127 3.86 2.46 12.44
C ASP A 127 2.32 2.50 12.40
N MET A 128 1.77 2.90 11.26
CA MET A 128 0.32 3.07 11.10
C MET A 128 -0.46 1.77 11.30
N LEU A 129 0.06 0.62 10.88
CA LEU A 129 -0.58 -0.68 11.10
C LEU A 129 -0.72 -0.97 12.60
N GLN A 130 0.32 -0.71 13.39
CA GLN A 130 0.27 -0.86 14.84
C GLN A 130 -0.73 0.09 15.46
N TRP A 131 -0.75 1.36 15.05
CA TRP A 131 -1.72 2.34 15.53
C TRP A 131 -3.16 1.90 15.22
N MET A 132 -3.42 1.33 14.04
CA MET A 132 -4.74 0.81 13.70
C MET A 132 -5.14 -0.38 14.60
N ILE A 133 -4.24 -1.33 14.86
CA ILE A 133 -4.49 -2.45 15.79
C ILE A 133 -4.84 -1.91 17.19
N GLU A 134 -4.12 -0.91 17.69
CA GLU A 134 -4.35 -0.36 19.03
C GLU A 134 -5.61 0.49 19.11
N SER A 135 -5.96 1.19 18.03
CA SER A 135 -7.16 2.03 17.95
C SER A 135 -8.46 1.24 18.18
N GLN A 136 -8.46 -0.07 17.91
CA GLN A 136 -9.60 -0.97 18.14
C GLN A 136 -10.05 -0.97 19.61
N LYS A 137 -9.13 -0.72 20.56
CA LYS A 137 -9.46 -0.62 21.99
C LYS A 137 -10.34 0.58 22.32
N LYS A 138 -10.23 1.66 21.54
CA LYS A 138 -10.93 2.93 21.78
C LYS A 138 -12.16 3.09 20.88
N PHE A 139 -12.11 2.58 19.65
CA PHE A 139 -13.13 2.84 18.62
C PHE A 139 -13.94 1.60 18.22
N GLY A 140 -13.78 0.49 18.93
CA GLY A 140 -14.46 -0.78 18.66
C GLY A 140 -13.60 -1.75 17.85
N GLN A 141 -13.85 -3.04 18.07
CA GLN A 141 -13.15 -4.11 17.36
C GLN A 141 -13.54 -4.10 15.88
N LYS A 142 -12.54 -4.09 15.01
CA LYS A 142 -12.73 -4.29 13.57
C LYS A 142 -12.25 -5.68 13.20
N GLU A 143 -12.88 -6.28 12.20
CA GLU A 143 -12.35 -7.49 11.58
C GLU A 143 -11.01 -7.20 10.92
N ASP A 144 -10.11 -8.20 10.86
CA ASP A 144 -8.80 -8.03 10.23
C ASP A 144 -8.92 -7.59 8.76
N ARG A 145 -10.00 -7.99 8.10
CA ARG A 145 -10.35 -7.56 6.74
C ARG A 145 -10.61 -6.06 6.63
N GLU A 146 -11.17 -5.44 7.67
CA GLU A 146 -11.35 -3.99 7.67
C GLU A 146 -10.02 -3.26 7.91
N LEU A 147 -9.13 -3.81 8.73
CA LEU A 147 -7.76 -3.28 8.89
C LEU A 147 -7.03 -3.32 7.55
N ALA A 148 -7.17 -4.42 6.80
CA ALA A 148 -6.58 -4.54 5.48
C ALA A 148 -7.11 -3.50 4.48
N ARG A 149 -8.42 -3.26 4.48
CA ARG A 149 -9.04 -2.20 3.65
C ARG A 149 -8.56 -0.81 4.03
N CYS A 150 -8.47 -0.50 5.32
CA CYS A 150 -7.94 0.79 5.79
C CYS A 150 -6.48 0.97 5.36
N GLN A 151 -5.65 -0.07 5.49
CA GLN A 151 -4.25 -0.05 5.06
C GLN A 151 -4.13 0.15 3.55
N LEU A 152 -4.95 -0.54 2.75
CA LEU A 152 -4.96 -0.36 1.30
C LEU A 152 -5.37 1.06 0.89
N ALA A 153 -6.34 1.66 1.58
CA ALA A 153 -6.78 3.03 1.28
C ALA A 153 -5.66 4.07 1.49
N ILE A 154 -4.91 3.99 2.60
CA ILE A 154 -3.79 4.90 2.85
C ILE A 154 -2.63 4.68 1.87
N ILE A 155 -2.38 3.42 1.47
CA ILE A 155 -1.34 3.06 0.50
C ILE A 155 -1.67 3.65 -0.86
N VAL A 156 -2.91 3.46 -1.33
CA VAL A 156 -3.36 3.97 -2.63
C VAL A 156 -3.29 5.50 -2.67
N ALA A 157 -3.69 6.16 -1.58
CA ALA A 157 -3.65 7.61 -1.47
C ALA A 157 -2.20 8.11 -1.58
N ALA A 158 -1.26 7.49 -0.86
CA ALA A 158 0.15 7.87 -0.90
C ALA A 158 0.79 7.62 -2.28
N ILE A 159 0.64 6.41 -2.82
CA ILE A 159 1.29 6.01 -4.08
C ILE A 159 0.75 6.84 -5.24
N HIS A 160 -0.57 6.91 -5.39
CA HIS A 160 -1.17 7.57 -6.56
C HIS A 160 -0.83 9.07 -6.58
N THR A 161 -1.14 9.79 -5.50
CA THR A 161 -0.97 11.26 -5.46
C THR A 161 0.49 11.68 -5.62
N THR A 162 1.40 11.00 -4.91
CA THR A 162 2.84 11.33 -4.97
C THR A 162 3.43 10.99 -6.33
N THR A 163 3.08 9.84 -6.92
CA THR A 163 3.58 9.46 -8.24
C THR A 163 3.09 10.43 -9.31
N VAL A 164 1.81 10.81 -9.28
CA VAL A 164 1.26 11.83 -10.20
C VAL A 164 1.95 13.17 -10.00
N THR A 165 2.20 13.59 -8.77
CA THR A 165 2.89 14.86 -8.47
C THR A 165 4.32 14.85 -9.04
N ILE A 166 5.09 13.79 -8.78
CA ILE A 166 6.47 13.68 -9.28
C ILE A 166 6.52 13.61 -10.81
N THR A 167 5.57 12.91 -11.43
CA THR A 167 5.53 12.75 -12.89
C THR A 167 5.21 14.07 -13.61
N ASN A 168 4.52 15.01 -12.94
CA ASN A 168 4.08 16.28 -13.53
C ASN A 168 4.80 17.53 -12.98
N ALA A 169 5.82 17.34 -12.13
CA ALA A 169 6.64 18.43 -11.58
C ALA A 169 7.68 18.91 -12.60
#